data_AF-A0A3L7P3W8-F1
#
_entry.id   AF-A0A3L7P3W8-F1
#
_cell.length_a   1.000
_cell.length_b   1.000
_cell.length_c   1.000
_cell.angle_alpha   90.00
_cell.angle_beta   90.00
_cell.angle_gamma   90.00
#
_symmetry.space_group_name_H-M   'P 1'
#
loop_
_entity.id
_entity.type
_entity.pdbx_description
1 polymer ?
#
loop_
_entity_poly.entity_id
_entity_poly.type
_entity_poly.pdbx_seq_one_letter_code
_entity_poly.pdbx_strand_id
1 'polypeptide(L)'
;MQDGIWLKKDKQGLGHEVYERRKARTLKRLDEFIDGVWKKKYARRLQKSLRRHRKKLLTFLDHEEVPPDKNDWERVIRPAVLIRKNSYANGSEKGAQTQATFSTILRTLKMRGHNPVQILVDALKSYVRSEKLPPLPTKITANG
;
A
#
# COMPACT_ATOMS: atom_id res chain seq x y z
N MET A 1 15.51 -2.30 -11.26
CA MET A 1 14.82 -2.18 -9.94
C MET A 1 15.22 -3.31 -8.99
N GLN A 2 15.36 -4.56 -9.45
CA GLN A 2 15.85 -5.67 -8.61
C GLN A 2 17.15 -5.35 -7.86
N ASP A 3 18.11 -4.69 -8.50
CA ASP A 3 19.38 -4.29 -7.88
C ASP A 3 19.18 -3.47 -6.59
N GLY A 4 18.18 -2.59 -6.52
CA GLY A 4 17.87 -1.83 -5.31
C GLY A 4 17.25 -2.71 -4.23
N ILE A 5 16.36 -3.63 -4.61
CA ILE A 5 15.73 -4.58 -3.68
C ILE A 5 16.79 -5.49 -3.06
N TRP A 6 17.71 -6.00 -3.88
CA TRP A 6 18.82 -6.85 -3.42
C TRP A 6 19.77 -6.08 -2.52
N LEU A 7 20.11 -4.83 -2.89
CA LEU A 7 20.95 -3.98 -2.05
C LEU A 7 20.33 -3.72 -0.66
N LYS A 8 19.00 -3.54 -0.56
CA LYS A 8 18.32 -3.42 0.74
C LYS A 8 18.40 -4.72 1.55
N LYS A 9 18.25 -5.88 0.92
CA LYS A 9 18.37 -7.18 1.61
C LYS A 9 19.78 -7.40 2.17
N ASP A 10 20.80 -7.01 1.41
CA ASP A 10 22.20 -7.19 1.79
C ASP A 10 22.70 -6.13 2.78
N LYS A 11 21.91 -5.09 3.09
CA LYS A 11 22.31 -3.95 3.93
C LYS A 11 22.89 -4.38 5.28
N GLN A 12 22.34 -5.41 5.92
CA GLN A 12 22.79 -5.90 7.23
C GLN A 12 24.18 -6.56 7.18
N GLY A 13 24.64 -7.02 6.01
CA GLY A 13 25.96 -7.64 5.81
C GLY A 13 26.98 -6.74 5.13
N LEU A 14 26.64 -5.49 4.81
CA LEU A 14 27.49 -4.56 4.07
C LEU A 14 27.97 -3.42 4.97
N GLY A 15 29.27 -3.11 4.90
CA GLY A 15 29.80 -1.87 5.48
C GLY A 15 29.16 -0.63 4.84
N HIS A 16 28.96 0.42 5.63
CA HIS A 16 28.26 1.66 5.22
C HIS A 16 28.81 2.26 3.91
N GLU A 17 30.13 2.33 3.76
CA GLU A 17 30.77 2.86 2.54
C GLU A 17 30.47 2.02 1.29
N VAL A 18 30.43 0.70 1.44
CA VAL A 18 30.12 -0.23 0.34
C VAL A 18 28.65 -0.07 -0.06
N TYR A 19 27.76 0.09 0.91
CA TYR A 19 26.34 0.33 0.68
C TYR A 19 26.10 1.63 -0.11
N GLU A 20 26.66 2.75 0.34
CA GLU A 20 26.49 4.05 -0.32
C GLU A 20 27.08 4.05 -1.74
N ARG A 21 28.25 3.41 -1.95
CA ARG A 21 28.82 3.26 -3.30
C ARG A 21 27.92 2.45 -4.24
N ARG A 22 27.33 1.34 -3.75
CA ARG A 22 26.42 0.51 -4.56
C ARG A 22 25.12 1.25 -4.87
N LYS A 23 24.57 1.97 -3.89
CA LYS A 23 23.40 2.84 -4.05
C LYS A 23 23.64 3.93 -5.09
N ALA A 24 24.77 4.62 -5.02
CA ALA A 24 25.17 5.64 -6.00
C ALA A 24 25.25 5.06 -7.42
N ARG A 25 25.82 3.85 -7.57
CA ARG A 25 25.86 3.14 -8.87
C ARG A 25 24.46 2.83 -9.40
N THR A 26 23.54 2.36 -8.56
CA THR A 26 22.15 2.09 -8.95
C THR A 26 21.42 3.36 -9.36
N LEU A 27 21.62 4.47 -8.64
CA LEU A 27 21.06 5.78 -9.00
C LEU A 27 21.62 6.29 -10.33
N LYS A 28 22.93 6.20 -10.54
CA LYS A 28 23.58 6.60 -11.79
C LYS A 28 23.01 5.84 -13.00
N ARG A 29 22.87 4.52 -12.90
CA ARG A 29 22.27 3.70 -13.97
C ARG A 29 20.82 4.07 -14.26
N LEU A 30 20.06 4.46 -13.23
CA LEU A 30 18.69 4.94 -13.41
C LEU A 30 18.68 6.27 -14.15
N ASP A 31 19.57 7.20 -13.81
CA ASP A 31 19.68 8.50 -14.46
C ASP A 31 20.12 8.33 -15.94
N GLU A 32 21.11 7.48 -16.22
CA GLU A 32 21.52 7.13 -17.60
C GLU A 32 20.35 6.57 -18.44
N PHE A 33 19.50 5.73 -17.84
CA PHE A 33 18.31 5.22 -18.52
C PHE A 33 17.25 6.31 -18.77
N ILE A 34 17.08 7.21 -17.80
CA ILE A 34 16.16 8.35 -17.89
C ILE A 34 16.63 9.36 -18.94
N ASP A 35 17.94 9.54 -19.12
CA ASP A 35 18.53 10.51 -20.05
C ASP A 35 18.73 9.94 -21.46
N GLY A 36 18.65 8.61 -21.62
CA GLY A 36 18.76 7.94 -22.91
C GLY A 36 17.70 8.37 -23.94
N VAL A 37 18.06 8.26 -25.22
CA VAL A 37 17.17 8.58 -26.34
C VAL A 37 16.39 7.34 -26.77
N TRP A 38 15.06 7.38 -26.62
CA TRP A 38 14.18 6.25 -26.92
C TRP A 38 13.27 6.50 -28.15
N LYS A 39 13.42 5.66 -29.18
CA LYS A 39 12.64 5.76 -30.44
C LYS A 39 11.18 5.29 -30.31
N LYS A 40 10.90 4.31 -29.44
CA LYS A 40 9.55 3.74 -29.27
C LYS A 40 8.67 4.58 -28.33
N LYS A 41 7.39 4.76 -28.69
CA LYS A 41 6.40 5.54 -27.90
C LYS A 41 6.27 5.03 -26.46
N TYR A 42 6.18 3.72 -26.26
CA TYR A 42 6.07 3.11 -24.93
C TYR A 42 7.30 3.38 -24.06
N ALA A 43 8.50 3.29 -24.64
CA ALA A 43 9.74 3.58 -23.95
C ALA A 43 9.82 5.05 -23.51
N ARG A 44 9.42 6.01 -24.36
CA ARG A 44 9.32 7.43 -23.98
C ARG A 44 8.31 7.69 -22.86
N ARG A 45 7.16 6.99 -22.87
CA ARG A 45 6.17 7.10 -21.79
C ARG A 45 6.72 6.57 -20.46
N LEU A 46 7.43 5.44 -20.51
CA LEU A 46 8.12 4.88 -19.35
C LEU A 46 9.20 5.85 -18.84
N GLN A 47 10.07 6.34 -19.71
CA GLN A 47 11.10 7.36 -19.40
C GLN A 47 10.49 8.59 -18.71
N LYS A 48 9.40 9.14 -19.26
CA LYS A 48 8.69 10.30 -18.67
C LYS A 48 8.16 9.97 -17.27
N SER A 49 7.64 8.77 -17.05
CA SER A 49 7.18 8.31 -15.75
C SER A 49 8.33 8.14 -14.75
N LEU A 50 9.42 7.49 -15.17
CA LEU A 50 10.62 7.31 -14.35
C LEU A 50 11.22 8.66 -13.96
N ARG A 51 11.35 9.61 -14.89
CA ARG A 51 11.83 10.97 -14.61
C ARG A 51 10.96 11.68 -13.57
N ARG A 52 9.64 11.59 -13.71
CA ARG A 52 8.68 12.17 -12.75
C ARG A 52 8.83 11.59 -11.34
N HIS A 53 9.12 10.29 -11.24
CA HIS A 53 9.16 9.58 -9.97
C HIS A 53 10.58 9.28 -9.46
N ARG A 54 11.62 9.75 -10.15
CA ARG A 54 13.04 9.45 -9.87
C ARG A 54 13.41 9.57 -8.39
N LYS A 55 13.03 10.69 -7.76
CA LYS A 55 13.32 10.95 -6.33
C LYS A 55 12.62 9.98 -5.37
N LYS A 56 11.50 9.37 -5.78
CA LYS A 56 10.65 8.51 -4.93
C LYS A 56 10.84 7.01 -5.18
N LEU A 57 11.47 6.62 -6.30
CA LEU A 57 11.56 5.22 -6.71
C LEU A 57 12.45 4.38 -5.79
N LEU A 58 13.48 4.99 -5.19
CA LEU A 58 14.48 4.30 -4.39
C LEU A 58 14.56 4.81 -2.94
N THR A 59 13.54 5.55 -2.48
CA THR A 59 13.48 6.10 -1.11
C THR A 59 13.58 5.00 -0.04
N PHE A 60 13.18 3.77 -0.35
CA PHE A 60 13.33 2.62 0.55
C PHE A 60 14.79 2.24 0.86
N LEU A 61 15.77 2.74 0.08
CA LEU A 61 17.19 2.57 0.37
C LEU A 61 17.67 3.51 1.47
N ASP A 62 17.02 4.66 1.62
CA ASP A 62 17.31 5.66 2.66
C ASP A 62 16.49 5.39 3.93
N HIS A 63 15.26 4.92 3.75
CA HIS A 63 14.27 4.73 4.79
C HIS A 63 13.98 3.25 5.03
N GLU A 64 14.37 2.74 6.21
CA GLU A 64 14.19 1.34 6.61
C GLU A 64 12.70 0.96 6.60
N GLU A 65 11.86 1.88 7.11
CA GLU A 65 10.42 1.77 7.31
C GLU A 65 9.61 1.68 6.01
N VAL A 66 10.20 2.06 4.87
CA VAL A 66 9.51 2.03 3.57
C VAL A 66 9.77 0.67 2.91
N PRO A 67 8.74 -0.16 2.67
CA PRO A 67 8.91 -1.42 1.95
C PRO A 67 9.37 -1.17 0.51
N PRO A 68 10.22 -2.04 -0.06
CA PRO A 68 10.64 -1.93 -1.46
C PRO A 68 9.54 -2.30 -2.45
N ASP A 69 8.49 -2.98 -1.99
CA ASP A 69 7.37 -3.42 -2.82
C ASP A 69 6.05 -2.74 -2.42
N LYS A 70 5.03 -2.91 -3.28
CA LYS A 70 3.69 -2.36 -3.06
C LYS A 70 2.70 -3.43 -2.58
N ASN A 71 3.18 -4.62 -2.20
CA ASN A 71 2.34 -5.79 -1.97
C ASN A 71 1.29 -5.54 -0.90
N ASP A 72 1.67 -4.84 0.17
CA ASP A 72 0.77 -4.47 1.26
C ASP A 72 -0.36 -3.56 0.77
N TRP A 73 -0.02 -2.51 0.05
CA TRP A 73 -0.99 -1.56 -0.52
C TRP A 73 -1.91 -2.22 -1.54
N GLU A 74 -1.37 -3.12 -2.36
CA GLU A 74 -2.15 -3.91 -3.32
C GLU A 74 -3.11 -4.88 -2.62
N ARG A 75 -2.63 -5.59 -1.60
CA ARG A 75 -3.46 -6.47 -0.78
C ARG A 75 -4.56 -5.68 -0.07
N VAL A 76 -4.24 -4.47 0.36
CA VAL A 76 -5.16 -3.50 0.95
C VAL A 76 -6.24 -3.10 -0.06
N ILE A 77 -5.91 -2.69 -1.29
CA ILE A 77 -6.91 -2.19 -2.24
C ILE A 77 -7.73 -3.30 -2.93
N ARG A 78 -7.17 -4.51 -3.07
CA ARG A 78 -7.75 -5.62 -3.83
C ARG A 78 -9.20 -5.98 -3.47
N PRO A 79 -9.62 -6.05 -2.20
CA PRO A 79 -11.01 -6.31 -1.85
C PRO A 79 -12.00 -5.30 -2.47
N ALA A 80 -11.67 -4.01 -2.45
CA ALA A 80 -12.53 -2.98 -3.03
C ALA A 80 -12.62 -3.10 -4.54
N VAL A 81 -11.51 -3.41 -5.21
CA VAL A 81 -11.46 -3.64 -6.66
C VAL A 81 -12.29 -4.87 -7.05
N LEU A 82 -12.18 -5.96 -6.28
CA LEU A 82 -12.94 -7.19 -6.51
C LEU A 82 -14.45 -6.97 -6.33
N ILE A 83 -14.87 -6.28 -5.27
CA ILE A 83 -16.29 -5.99 -5.05
C ILE A 83 -16.83 -5.12 -6.19
N ARG A 84 -16.11 -4.05 -6.57
CA ARG A 84 -16.52 -3.20 -7.71
C ARG A 84 -16.68 -4.01 -9.00
N LYS A 85 -15.76 -4.95 -9.26
CA LYS A 85 -15.80 -5.81 -10.45
C LYS A 85 -17.02 -6.75 -10.41
N ASN A 86 -17.25 -7.42 -9.29
CA ASN A 86 -18.32 -8.42 -9.17
C ASN A 86 -19.72 -7.79 -9.08
N SER A 87 -19.83 -6.58 -8.54
CA SER A 87 -21.10 -5.88 -8.38
C SER A 87 -21.42 -4.92 -9.53
N TYR A 88 -20.62 -4.90 -10.61
CA TYR A 88 -20.77 -3.97 -11.75
C TYR A 88 -20.78 -2.49 -11.34
N ALA A 89 -20.02 -2.12 -10.31
CA ALA A 89 -20.01 -0.81 -9.66
C ALA A 89 -21.38 -0.37 -9.09
N ASN A 90 -21.45 0.86 -8.57
CA ASN A 90 -22.69 1.39 -8.01
C ASN A 90 -23.46 2.17 -9.09
N GLY A 91 -24.74 1.85 -9.27
CA GLY A 91 -25.63 2.56 -10.19
C GLY A 91 -26.14 3.91 -9.66
N SER A 92 -25.85 4.26 -8.40
CA SER A 92 -26.22 5.54 -7.79
C SER A 92 -25.16 6.04 -6.82
N GLU A 93 -25.10 7.35 -6.65
CA GLU A 93 -24.22 8.01 -5.67
C GLU A 93 -24.51 7.56 -4.24
N LYS A 94 -25.79 7.44 -3.87
CA LYS A 94 -26.22 6.93 -2.56
C LYS A 94 -25.70 5.51 -2.30
N GLY A 95 -25.75 4.63 -3.32
CA GLY A 95 -25.20 3.29 -3.24
C GLY A 95 -23.67 3.30 -3.04
N ALA A 96 -22.97 4.18 -3.75
CA ALA A 96 -21.53 4.35 -3.61
C ALA A 96 -21.12 4.83 -2.21
N GLN A 97 -21.82 5.81 -1.66
CA GLN A 97 -21.58 6.32 -0.31
C GLN A 97 -21.84 5.26 0.76
N THR A 98 -22.91 4.48 0.59
CA THR A 98 -23.25 3.37 1.48
C THR A 98 -22.13 2.32 1.47
N GLN A 99 -21.71 1.89 0.29
CA GLN A 99 -20.62 0.92 0.13
C GLN A 99 -19.30 1.44 0.72
N ALA A 100 -18.98 2.72 0.50
CA ALA A 100 -17.77 3.34 1.03
C ALA A 100 -17.76 3.34 2.56
N THR A 101 -18.90 3.66 3.18
CA THR A 101 -19.08 3.66 4.65
C THR A 101 -18.88 2.25 5.21
N PHE A 102 -19.61 1.26 4.68
CA PHE A 102 -19.47 -0.14 5.13
C PHE A 102 -18.05 -0.66 4.93
N SER A 103 -17.45 -0.41 3.76
CA SER A 103 -16.08 -0.84 3.47
C SER A 103 -15.08 -0.26 4.46
N THR A 104 -15.26 1.00 4.86
CA THR A 104 -14.40 1.66 5.85
C THR A 104 -14.50 1.01 7.22
N ILE A 105 -15.73 0.74 7.69
CA ILE A 105 -15.98 0.09 8.98
C ILE A 105 -15.39 -1.33 8.99
N LEU A 106 -15.78 -2.16 8.02
CA LEU A 106 -15.36 -3.56 7.94
C LEU A 106 -13.83 -3.69 7.82
N ARG A 107 -13.21 -2.81 7.02
CA ARG A 107 -11.76 -2.77 6.85
C ARG A 107 -11.05 -2.36 8.13
N THR A 108 -11.57 -1.36 8.84
CA THR A 108 -10.99 -0.90 10.11
C THR A 108 -11.00 -2.01 11.15
N LEU A 109 -12.12 -2.71 11.29
CA LEU A 109 -12.25 -3.85 12.21
C LEU A 109 -11.28 -4.98 11.84
N LYS A 110 -11.15 -5.31 10.56
CA LYS A 110 -10.21 -6.32 10.08
C LYS A 110 -8.75 -5.93 10.32
N MET A 111 -8.37 -4.66 10.09
CA MET A 111 -7.02 -4.15 10.40
C MET A 111 -6.72 -4.14 11.90
N ARG A 112 -7.75 -4.14 12.75
CA ARG A 112 -7.63 -4.25 14.21
C ARG A 112 -7.60 -5.68 14.74
N GLY A 113 -7.70 -6.69 13.86
CA GLY A 113 -7.66 -8.11 14.22
C GLY A 113 -9.03 -8.73 14.56
N HIS A 114 -10.11 -7.97 14.43
CA HIS A 114 -11.45 -8.44 14.82
C HIS A 114 -12.19 -9.13 13.67
N ASN A 115 -13.10 -10.04 14.01
CA ASN A 115 -14.13 -10.49 13.07
C ASN A 115 -15.16 -9.36 12.87
N PRO A 116 -15.19 -8.72 11.68
CA PRO A 116 -15.98 -7.52 11.49
C PRO A 116 -17.49 -7.77 11.57
N VAL A 117 -17.96 -8.94 11.12
CA VAL A 117 -19.39 -9.29 11.15
C VAL A 117 -19.85 -9.47 12.59
N GLN A 118 -19.06 -10.21 13.39
CA GLN A 118 -19.39 -10.45 14.79
C GLN A 118 -19.49 -9.13 15.58
N ILE A 119 -18.48 -8.26 15.44
CA ILE A 119 -18.49 -6.95 16.13
C ILE A 119 -19.66 -6.08 15.70
N LEU A 120 -20.01 -6.06 14.41
CA LEU A 120 -21.17 -5.30 13.93
C LEU A 120 -22.47 -5.82 14.53
N VAL A 121 -22.66 -7.14 14.55
CA VAL A 121 -23.86 -7.77 15.13
C VAL A 121 -23.96 -7.45 16.62
N ASP A 122 -22.87 -7.58 17.37
CA ASP A 122 -22.85 -7.32 18.81
C ASP A 122 -23.07 -5.83 19.11
N ALA A 123 -22.50 -4.94 18.30
CA ALA A 123 -22.71 -3.51 18.42
C ALA A 123 -24.17 -3.12 18.17
N LEU A 124 -24.81 -3.70 17.15
CA LEU A 124 -26.23 -3.47 16.85
C LEU A 124 -27.13 -4.03 17.96
N LYS A 125 -26.84 -5.23 18.48
CA LYS A 125 -27.58 -5.81 19.61
C LYS A 125 -27.49 -4.94 20.86
N SER A 126 -26.30 -4.38 21.15
CA SER A 126 -26.12 -3.44 22.26
C SER A 126 -26.93 -2.17 22.00
N TYR A 127 -26.80 -1.58 20.82
CA TYR A 127 -27.49 -0.34 20.47
C TYR A 127 -29.01 -0.46 20.61
N VAL A 128 -29.62 -1.55 20.14
CA VAL A 128 -31.06 -1.78 20.27
C VAL A 128 -31.52 -1.83 21.74
N ARG A 129 -30.64 -2.26 22.66
CA ARG A 129 -30.97 -2.36 24.09
C ARG A 129 -30.69 -1.08 24.87
N SER A 130 -29.65 -0.34 24.51
CA SER A 130 -29.14 0.79 25.29
C SER A 130 -29.27 2.15 24.61
N GLU A 131 -29.75 2.19 23.35
CA GLU A 131 -29.79 3.37 22.46
C GLU A 131 -28.43 4.07 22.28
N LYS A 132 -27.36 3.37 22.65
CA LYS A 132 -25.98 3.87 22.65
C LYS A 132 -25.10 2.89 21.92
N LEU A 133 -24.36 3.39 20.93
CA LEU A 133 -23.43 2.57 20.17
C LEU A 133 -22.21 2.28 21.05
N PRO A 134 -21.74 1.03 21.15
CA PRO A 134 -20.50 0.76 21.86
C PRO A 134 -19.30 1.39 21.13
N PRO A 135 -18.23 1.74 21.88
CA PRO A 135 -17.03 2.30 21.29
C PRO A 135 -16.35 1.29 20.35
N LEU A 136 -15.57 1.80 19.41
CA LEU A 136 -14.81 0.96 18.48
C LEU A 136 -13.79 0.11 19.27
N PRO A 137 -13.74 -1.22 19.07
CA PRO A 137 -12.91 -2.09 19.88
C PRO A 137 -11.43 -1.75 19.70
N THR A 138 -10.67 -1.91 20.78
CA THR A 138 -9.21 -1.69 20.78
C THR A 138 -8.54 -2.65 19.79
N LYS A 139 -7.41 -2.23 19.24
CA LYS A 139 -6.63 -3.10 18.35
C LYS A 139 -6.13 -4.30 19.16
N ILE A 140 -6.32 -5.51 18.65
CA ILE A 140 -5.68 -6.69 19.22
C ILE A 140 -4.19 -6.54 18.93
N THR A 141 -3.42 -6.08 19.92
CA THR A 141 -1.96 -6.20 19.90
C THR A 141 -1.64 -7.67 20.10
N ALA A 142 -0.92 -8.27 19.15
CA ALA A 142 -0.27 -9.54 19.42
C ALA A 142 0.69 -9.30 20.59
N ASN A 143 0.37 -9.85 21.76
CA ASN A 143 1.37 -10.05 22.79
C ASN A 143 2.31 -11.12 22.23
N GLY A 144 3.56 -10.74 21.97
CA GLY A 144 4.74 -11.62 21.80
C GLY A 144 4.58 -12.80 20.86
#